data_AF-A0A8S9BJV4-F1
#
_entry.id   AF-A0A8S9BJV4-F1
#
_cell.length_a   1.000
_cell.length_b   1.000
_cell.length_c   1.000
_cell.angle_alpha   90.00
_cell.angle_beta   90.00
_cell.angle_gamma   90.00
#
_symmetry.space_group_name_H-M   'P 1'
#
loop_
_entity.id
_entity.type
_entity.pdbx_description
1 polymer ?
#
loop_
_entity_poly.entity_id
_entity_poly.type
_entity_poly.pdbx_seq_one_letter_code
_entity_poly.pdbx_strand_id
1 'polypeptide(L)'
;MSLYGLAAGCGSPTMIDLLLPGFETLVAGWTSQQGRLFLTAAIQGNNIETFWLLFRELSCAYSNILPELRKSKSEELHRNWEIHVDAEYEKWARSESNGEKSIIPFSNRYTSRALLKTAKADPDNEAFILLLWDRLNLSKESTEQHLGSVLVAVADTCCSVKLAKYLIEAGAPVDHRRSSSYSTPLHRALKHNTPEAAELVKYLLGMGADPAAKMEDESGAKGISKWLGMSWDDLVKSIKTKNAAREKLEEEIAEPAAPYAIGTTLTKEQ
;
A
#
# COMPACT_ATOMS: atom_id res chain seq x y z
N MET A 1 -30.92 -5.43 -4.26
CA MET A 1 -30.16 -6.65 -4.58
C MET A 1 -30.86 -7.31 -5.76
N SER A 2 -30.18 -7.58 -6.88
CA SER A 2 -30.79 -8.33 -7.98
C SER A 2 -30.94 -9.80 -7.60
N LEU A 3 -31.90 -10.50 -8.21
CA LEU A 3 -32.12 -11.94 -8.02
C LEU A 3 -30.81 -12.75 -8.21
N TYR A 4 -29.97 -12.31 -9.15
CA TYR A 4 -28.65 -12.87 -9.41
C TYR A 4 -27.64 -12.66 -8.28
N GLY A 5 -27.67 -11.51 -7.61
CA GLY A 5 -26.82 -11.28 -6.43
C GLY A 5 -27.16 -12.25 -5.29
N LEU A 6 -28.45 -12.54 -5.10
CA LEU A 6 -28.89 -13.54 -4.12
C LEU A 6 -28.44 -14.96 -4.49
N ALA A 7 -28.58 -15.33 -5.77
CA ALA A 7 -28.11 -16.62 -6.25
C ALA A 7 -26.59 -16.75 -6.15
N ALA A 8 -25.84 -15.68 -6.44
CA ALA A 8 -24.38 -15.68 -6.30
C ALA A 8 -23.95 -15.88 -4.84
N GLY A 9 -24.65 -15.23 -3.90
CA GLY A 9 -24.34 -15.35 -2.47
C GLY A 9 -24.80 -16.66 -1.83
N CYS A 10 -25.94 -17.22 -2.22
CA CYS A 10 -26.58 -18.29 -1.46
C CYS A 10 -27.08 -19.47 -2.29
N GLY A 11 -26.99 -19.40 -3.62
CA GLY A 11 -27.42 -20.45 -4.54
C GLY A 11 -26.30 -21.43 -4.89
N SER A 12 -26.63 -22.48 -5.65
CA SER A 12 -25.63 -23.37 -6.24
C SER A 12 -25.15 -22.85 -7.61
N PRO A 13 -24.01 -23.33 -8.12
CA PRO A 13 -23.61 -23.13 -9.52
C PRO A 13 -24.75 -23.44 -10.51
N THR A 14 -25.49 -24.52 -10.29
CA THR A 14 -26.65 -24.90 -11.11
C THR A 14 -27.80 -23.89 -11.04
N MET A 15 -27.97 -23.18 -9.91
CA MET A 15 -28.95 -22.12 -9.78
C MET A 15 -28.53 -20.89 -10.60
N ILE A 16 -27.24 -20.60 -10.70
CA ILE A 16 -26.71 -19.55 -11.59
C ILE A 16 -26.98 -19.91 -13.04
N ASP A 17 -26.68 -21.14 -13.45
CA ASP A 17 -26.94 -21.61 -14.82
C ASP A 17 -28.42 -21.57 -15.20
N LEU A 18 -29.31 -21.88 -14.25
CA LEU A 18 -30.76 -21.82 -14.46
C LEU A 18 -31.26 -20.38 -14.61
N LEU A 19 -30.76 -19.47 -13.77
CA LEU A 19 -31.17 -18.06 -13.78
C LEU A 19 -30.53 -17.29 -14.95
N LEU A 20 -29.34 -17.66 -15.39
CA LEU A 20 -28.62 -17.13 -16.55
C LEU A 20 -28.23 -18.28 -17.50
N PRO A 21 -29.19 -18.81 -18.29
CA PRO A 21 -28.88 -19.83 -19.29
C PRO A 21 -27.86 -19.29 -20.29
N GLY A 22 -26.75 -20.01 -20.47
CA GLY A 22 -25.65 -19.54 -21.33
C GLY A 22 -24.84 -18.39 -20.72
N PHE A 23 -24.79 -18.29 -19.38
CA PHE A 23 -23.99 -17.33 -18.63
C PHE A 23 -22.60 -17.13 -19.25
N GLU A 24 -21.86 -18.22 -19.53
CA GLU A 24 -20.53 -18.23 -20.17
C GLU A 24 -20.45 -17.36 -21.45
N THR A 25 -21.52 -17.31 -22.24
CA THR A 25 -21.60 -16.48 -23.47
C THR A 25 -22.10 -15.06 -23.21
N LEU A 26 -22.88 -14.84 -22.15
CA LEU A 26 -23.44 -13.55 -21.78
C LEU A 26 -22.44 -12.66 -21.03
N VAL A 27 -21.43 -13.25 -20.37
CA VAL A 27 -20.41 -12.51 -19.62
C VAL A 27 -19.63 -11.54 -20.50
N ALA A 28 -19.48 -11.85 -21.80
CA ALA A 28 -18.83 -10.98 -22.77
C ALA A 28 -19.49 -9.59 -22.90
N GLY A 29 -20.78 -9.47 -22.57
CA GLY A 29 -21.52 -8.20 -22.56
C GLY A 29 -21.59 -7.52 -21.19
N TRP A 30 -21.05 -8.13 -20.13
CA TRP A 30 -21.14 -7.57 -18.79
C TRP A 30 -20.17 -6.43 -18.58
N THR A 31 -20.64 -5.41 -17.87
CA THR A 31 -19.75 -4.36 -17.40
C THR A 31 -18.85 -4.91 -16.29
N SER A 32 -17.62 -4.38 -16.19
CA SER A 32 -16.70 -4.68 -15.08
C SER A 32 -17.33 -4.43 -13.69
N GLN A 33 -18.35 -3.58 -13.62
CA GLN A 33 -19.09 -3.30 -12.39
C GLN A 33 -20.09 -4.41 -12.03
N GLN A 34 -20.81 -4.98 -13.00
CA GLN A 34 -21.72 -6.10 -12.76
C GLN A 34 -20.98 -7.36 -12.32
N GLY A 35 -19.87 -7.69 -12.99
CA GLY A 35 -19.02 -8.82 -12.62
C GLY A 35 -18.51 -8.74 -11.18
N ARG A 36 -17.98 -7.57 -10.80
CA ARG A 36 -17.55 -7.31 -9.42
C ARG A 36 -18.67 -7.51 -8.41
N LEU A 37 -19.88 -7.03 -8.70
CA LEU A 37 -21.01 -7.13 -7.78
C LEU A 37 -21.38 -8.58 -7.44
N PHE A 38 -21.35 -9.48 -8.44
CA PHE A 38 -21.68 -10.90 -8.21
C PHE A 38 -20.56 -11.64 -7.48
N LEU A 39 -19.29 -11.37 -7.81
CA LEU A 39 -18.15 -11.90 -7.07
C LEU A 39 -18.18 -11.44 -5.60
N THR A 40 -18.51 -10.17 -5.35
CA THR A 40 -18.69 -9.65 -3.99
C THR A 40 -19.83 -10.37 -3.26
N ALA A 41 -20.96 -10.62 -3.93
CA ALA A 41 -22.06 -11.36 -3.32
C ALA A 41 -21.66 -12.80 -2.96
N ALA A 42 -20.93 -13.50 -3.83
CA ALA A 42 -20.41 -14.84 -3.56
C ALA A 42 -19.44 -14.86 -2.37
N ILE A 43 -18.53 -13.87 -2.28
CA ILE A 43 -17.62 -13.71 -1.13
C ILE A 43 -18.41 -13.48 0.17
N GLN A 44 -19.40 -12.59 0.14
CA GLN A 44 -20.22 -12.24 1.31
C GLN A 44 -21.08 -13.42 1.80
N GLY A 45 -21.58 -14.23 0.86
CA GLY A 45 -22.32 -15.45 1.17
C GLY A 45 -21.46 -16.66 1.49
N ASN A 46 -20.12 -16.53 1.46
CA ASN A 46 -19.16 -17.63 1.59
C ASN A 46 -19.41 -18.78 0.60
N ASN A 47 -19.84 -18.44 -0.61
CA ASN A 47 -20.18 -19.39 -1.66
C ASN A 47 -18.99 -19.60 -2.60
N ILE A 48 -18.11 -20.52 -2.18
CA ILE A 48 -16.80 -20.73 -2.79
C ILE A 48 -16.92 -21.28 -4.21
N GLU A 49 -17.78 -22.27 -4.41
CA GLU A 49 -18.01 -22.89 -5.73
C GLU A 49 -18.48 -21.86 -6.75
N THR A 50 -19.49 -21.05 -6.37
CA THR A 50 -20.03 -20.01 -7.25
C THR A 50 -19.03 -18.88 -7.45
N PHE A 51 -18.24 -18.53 -6.43
CA PHE A 51 -17.15 -17.57 -6.59
C PHE A 51 -16.17 -18.01 -7.68
N TRP A 52 -15.69 -19.26 -7.64
CA TRP A 52 -14.71 -19.75 -8.63
C TRP A 52 -15.28 -19.87 -10.03
N LEU A 53 -16.54 -20.33 -10.15
CA LEU A 53 -17.24 -20.33 -11.43
C LEU A 53 -17.29 -18.92 -12.03
N LEU A 54 -17.81 -17.96 -11.25
CA LEU A 54 -17.90 -16.56 -11.70
C LEU A 54 -16.52 -15.96 -11.98
N PHE A 55 -15.52 -16.27 -11.16
CA PHE A 55 -14.19 -15.68 -11.28
C PHE A 55 -13.50 -16.13 -12.57
N ARG A 56 -13.61 -17.41 -12.90
CA ARG A 56 -13.07 -18.00 -14.13
C ARG A 56 -13.67 -17.33 -15.38
N GLU A 57 -14.99 -17.17 -15.41
CA GLU A 57 -15.67 -16.62 -16.60
C GLU A 57 -15.51 -15.11 -16.73
N LEU A 58 -15.42 -14.37 -15.61
CA LEU A 58 -15.37 -12.91 -15.63
C LEU A 58 -13.98 -12.34 -15.96
N SER A 59 -12.92 -13.15 -15.91
CA SER A 59 -11.53 -12.69 -16.12
C SER A 59 -11.19 -11.42 -15.33
N CYS A 60 -11.73 -11.29 -14.11
CA CYS A 60 -11.58 -10.09 -13.29
C CYS A 60 -10.21 -10.12 -12.59
N ALA A 61 -9.47 -9.00 -12.62
CA ALA A 61 -8.21 -8.92 -11.88
C ALA A 61 -8.44 -9.09 -10.37
N TYR A 62 -7.69 -9.99 -9.73
CA TYR A 62 -7.77 -10.26 -8.28
C TYR A 62 -7.65 -9.01 -7.42
N SER A 63 -6.83 -8.05 -7.84
CA SER A 63 -6.65 -6.77 -7.16
C SER A 63 -7.96 -6.01 -6.91
N ASN A 64 -8.98 -6.22 -7.74
CA ASN A 64 -10.28 -5.57 -7.61
C ASN A 64 -11.17 -6.22 -6.54
N ILE A 65 -11.06 -7.53 -6.36
CA ILE A 65 -11.89 -8.29 -5.41
C ILE A 65 -11.21 -8.49 -4.07
N LEU A 66 -9.87 -8.39 -4.02
CA LEU A 66 -9.07 -8.56 -2.82
C LEU A 66 -9.58 -7.71 -1.63
N PRO A 67 -10.00 -6.44 -1.80
CA PRO A 67 -10.54 -5.67 -0.67
C PRO A 67 -11.79 -6.27 -0.04
N GLU A 68 -12.67 -6.91 -0.83
CA GLU A 68 -13.86 -7.59 -0.32
C GLU A 68 -13.49 -8.95 0.28
N LEU A 69 -12.54 -9.66 -0.34
CA LEU A 69 -12.00 -10.90 0.19
C LEU A 69 -11.40 -10.70 1.59
N ARG A 70 -10.65 -9.61 1.82
CA ARG A 70 -10.07 -9.27 3.13
C ARG A 70 -11.10 -8.93 4.20
N LYS A 71 -12.33 -8.55 3.83
CA LYS A 71 -13.44 -8.39 4.78
C LYS A 71 -14.11 -9.71 5.15
N SER A 72 -13.94 -10.74 4.30
CA SER A 72 -14.48 -12.08 4.56
C SER A 72 -13.64 -12.80 5.62
N LYS A 73 -14.30 -13.62 6.44
CA LYS A 73 -13.66 -14.50 7.43
C LYS A 73 -13.34 -15.90 6.89
N SER A 74 -13.52 -16.11 5.59
CA SER A 74 -13.34 -17.40 4.95
C SER A 74 -11.87 -17.72 4.72
N GLU A 75 -11.31 -18.64 5.52
CA GLU A 75 -9.93 -19.11 5.35
C GLU A 75 -9.70 -19.75 3.98
N GLU A 76 -10.68 -20.48 3.46
CA GLU A 76 -10.55 -21.20 2.20
C GLU A 76 -10.45 -20.23 1.00
N LEU A 77 -11.25 -19.17 0.99
CA LEU A 77 -11.13 -18.13 -0.02
C LEU A 77 -9.77 -17.40 0.08
N HIS A 78 -9.24 -17.20 1.30
CA HIS A 78 -7.92 -16.60 1.50
C HIS A 78 -6.78 -17.49 1.00
N ARG A 79 -6.78 -18.79 1.33
CA ARG A 79 -5.72 -19.73 0.89
C ARG A 79 -5.71 -19.90 -0.62
N ASN A 80 -6.87 -20.10 -1.22
CA ASN A 80 -6.96 -20.29 -2.67
C ASN A 80 -6.56 -19.03 -3.44
N TRP A 81 -6.82 -17.84 -2.88
CA TRP A 81 -6.35 -16.58 -3.46
C TRP A 81 -4.82 -16.52 -3.58
N GLU A 82 -4.07 -16.92 -2.54
CA GLU A 82 -2.60 -16.85 -2.56
C GLU A 82 -2.02 -17.66 -3.72
N ILE A 83 -2.52 -18.88 -3.91
CA ILE A 83 -2.07 -19.78 -4.99
C ILE A 83 -2.29 -19.14 -6.37
N HIS A 84 -3.43 -18.47 -6.56
CA HIS A 84 -3.74 -17.86 -7.86
C HIS A 84 -2.92 -16.60 -8.11
N VAL A 85 -2.67 -15.78 -7.10
CA VAL A 85 -1.82 -14.59 -7.25
C VAL A 85 -0.38 -14.97 -7.57
N ASP A 86 0.16 -16.00 -6.94
CA ASP A 86 1.50 -16.50 -7.26
C ASP A 86 1.57 -17.00 -8.71
N ALA A 87 0.57 -17.77 -9.15
CA ALA A 87 0.50 -18.24 -10.52
C ALA A 87 0.37 -17.09 -11.55
N GLU A 88 -0.37 -16.03 -11.24
CA GLU A 88 -0.45 -14.83 -12.08
C GLU A 88 0.86 -14.05 -12.12
N TYR A 89 1.51 -13.87 -10.97
CA TYR A 89 2.79 -13.17 -10.89
C TYR A 89 3.88 -13.91 -11.66
N GLU A 90 3.98 -15.24 -11.51
CA GLU A 90 4.94 -16.04 -12.28
C GLU A 90 4.72 -15.95 -13.79
N LYS A 91 3.46 -16.01 -14.23
CA LYS A 91 3.11 -15.85 -15.65
C LYS A 91 3.55 -14.46 -16.15
N TRP A 92 3.29 -13.42 -15.38
CA TRP A 92 3.72 -12.06 -15.71
C TRP A 92 5.24 -11.93 -15.75
N ALA A 93 5.95 -12.45 -14.75
CA ALA A 93 7.41 -12.39 -14.68
C ALA A 93 8.10 -13.12 -15.85
N ARG A 94 7.53 -14.24 -16.31
CA ARG A 94 7.97 -14.94 -17.52
C ARG A 94 7.72 -14.13 -18.79
N SER A 95 6.59 -13.46 -18.91
CA SER A 95 6.25 -12.57 -20.04
C SER A 95 7.19 -11.37 -20.13
N GLU A 96 7.48 -10.70 -18.99
CA GLU A 96 8.50 -9.64 -18.89
C GLU A 96 9.89 -10.12 -19.38
N SER A 97 10.30 -11.31 -18.94
CA SER A 97 11.59 -11.92 -19.32
C SER A 97 11.69 -12.21 -20.83
N ASN A 98 10.55 -12.49 -21.48
CA ASN A 98 10.45 -12.74 -22.91
C ASN A 98 10.36 -11.46 -23.76
N GLY A 99 10.45 -10.28 -23.14
CA GLY A 99 10.44 -8.98 -23.82
C GLY A 99 9.05 -8.37 -24.02
N GLU A 100 7.98 -9.03 -23.56
CA GLU A 100 6.64 -8.47 -23.49
C GLU A 100 6.52 -7.58 -22.25
N LYS A 101 7.09 -6.37 -22.32
CA LYS A 101 7.05 -5.45 -21.19
C LYS A 101 5.64 -4.93 -20.95
N SER A 102 5.09 -5.21 -19.78
CA SER A 102 3.85 -4.60 -19.32
C SER A 102 4.10 -3.13 -19.03
N ILE A 103 3.23 -2.26 -19.55
CA ILE A 103 3.29 -0.82 -19.29
C ILE A 103 3.16 -0.52 -17.78
N ILE A 104 2.44 -1.39 -17.06
CA ILE A 104 2.21 -1.25 -15.62
C ILE A 104 2.73 -2.53 -14.93
N PRO A 105 3.69 -2.40 -13.98
CA PRO A 105 4.15 -3.50 -13.16
C PRO A 105 3.01 -4.24 -12.47
N PHE A 106 3.11 -5.57 -12.34
CA PHE A 106 2.05 -6.38 -11.73
C PHE A 106 1.76 -5.97 -10.28
N SER A 107 2.81 -5.67 -9.51
CA SER A 107 2.75 -5.23 -8.11
C SER A 107 1.90 -3.97 -7.92
N ASN A 108 1.90 -3.04 -8.89
CA ASN A 108 1.09 -1.80 -8.84
C ASN A 108 -0.41 -2.07 -8.77
N ARG A 109 -0.88 -3.26 -9.19
CA ARG A 109 -2.30 -3.64 -9.09
C ARG A 109 -2.74 -3.75 -7.62
N TYR A 110 -1.82 -4.06 -6.72
CA TYR A 110 -2.07 -4.28 -5.29
C TYR A 110 -1.77 -3.07 -4.42
N THR A 111 -1.77 -1.86 -5.00
CA THR A 111 -1.62 -0.59 -4.27
C THR A 111 -2.87 0.29 -4.36
N SER A 112 -4.04 -0.34 -4.57
CA SER A 112 -5.30 0.38 -4.76
C SER A 112 -5.79 1.01 -3.45
N ARG A 113 -6.47 2.17 -3.55
CA ARG A 113 -7.07 2.84 -2.37
C ARG A 113 -8.08 1.95 -1.64
N ALA A 114 -8.79 1.10 -2.38
CA ALA A 114 -9.77 0.18 -1.81
C ALA A 114 -9.09 -0.85 -0.90
N LEU A 115 -7.93 -1.39 -1.31
CA LEU A 115 -7.13 -2.29 -0.49
C LEU A 115 -6.53 -1.56 0.72
N LEU A 116 -5.93 -0.39 0.52
CA LEU A 116 -5.34 0.38 1.63
C LEU A 116 -6.37 0.74 2.71
N LYS A 117 -7.63 0.95 2.33
CA LYS A 117 -8.72 1.22 3.28
C LYS A 117 -9.01 0.03 4.20
N THR A 118 -8.72 -1.20 3.80
CA THR A 118 -8.96 -2.39 4.65
C THR A 118 -7.96 -2.50 5.79
N ALA A 119 -6.80 -1.85 5.70
CA ALA A 119 -5.82 -1.78 6.80
C ALA A 119 -6.20 -0.76 7.89
N LYS A 120 -7.24 0.07 7.67
CA LYS A 120 -7.64 1.06 8.66
C LYS A 120 -8.17 0.37 9.92
N ALA A 121 -7.45 0.52 11.03
CA ALA A 121 -7.74 -0.11 12.32
C ALA A 121 -7.76 -1.65 12.29
N ASP A 122 -7.05 -2.26 11.32
CA ASP A 122 -6.93 -3.72 11.17
C ASP A 122 -5.46 -4.11 10.98
N PRO A 123 -4.76 -4.51 12.07
CA PRO A 123 -3.36 -4.88 12.04
C PRO A 123 -3.06 -6.11 11.17
N ASP A 124 -4.00 -7.04 11.04
CA ASP A 124 -3.83 -8.26 10.25
C ASP A 124 -3.84 -7.93 8.76
N ASN A 125 -4.75 -7.04 8.34
CA ASN A 125 -4.77 -6.53 6.97
C ASN A 125 -3.54 -5.65 6.67
N GLU A 126 -3.07 -4.85 7.63
CA GLU A 126 -1.82 -4.10 7.48
C GLU A 126 -0.61 -5.03 7.27
N ALA A 127 -0.46 -6.06 8.11
CA ALA A 127 0.63 -7.04 8.00
C ALA A 127 0.56 -7.83 6.69
N PHE A 128 -0.65 -8.22 6.28
CA PHE A 128 -0.88 -8.88 5.01
C PHE A 128 -0.46 -8.03 3.81
N ILE A 129 -0.81 -6.74 3.79
CA ILE A 129 -0.41 -5.85 2.68
C ILE A 129 1.11 -5.71 2.62
N LEU A 130 1.80 -5.61 3.76
CA LEU A 130 3.26 -5.57 3.80
C LEU A 130 3.88 -6.85 3.23
N LEU A 131 3.40 -8.01 3.67
CA LEU A 131 3.86 -9.31 3.16
C LEU A 131 3.59 -9.43 1.65
N LEU A 132 2.44 -8.96 1.18
CA LEU A 132 2.10 -8.98 -0.24
C LEU A 132 3.03 -8.08 -1.08
N TRP A 133 3.31 -6.86 -0.60
CA TRP A 133 4.21 -5.94 -1.29
C TRP A 133 5.64 -6.46 -1.35
N ASP A 134 6.11 -7.09 -0.28
CA ASP A 134 7.41 -7.76 -0.23
C ASP A 134 7.46 -8.97 -1.19
N ARG A 135 6.47 -9.87 -1.11
CA ARG A 135 6.33 -11.02 -2.02
C ARG A 135 6.33 -10.64 -3.50
N LEU A 136 5.67 -9.53 -3.84
CA LEU A 136 5.56 -9.05 -5.23
C LEU A 136 6.69 -8.08 -5.63
N ASN A 137 7.70 -7.89 -4.77
CA ASN A 137 8.84 -6.99 -4.99
C ASN A 137 8.42 -5.56 -5.40
N LEU A 138 7.41 -4.99 -4.72
CA LEU A 138 6.86 -3.67 -5.07
C LEU A 138 7.96 -2.60 -5.16
N SER A 139 8.91 -2.59 -4.23
CA SER A 139 10.00 -1.63 -4.18
C SER A 139 10.90 -1.63 -5.42
N LYS A 140 11.13 -2.80 -6.02
CA LYS A 140 12.03 -2.95 -7.17
C LYS A 140 11.33 -2.72 -8.50
N GLU A 141 10.06 -3.13 -8.58
CA GLU A 141 9.29 -3.10 -9.83
C GLU A 141 8.59 -1.76 -10.06
N SER A 142 8.30 -1.00 -9.00
CA SER A 142 7.60 0.28 -9.09
C SER A 142 8.54 1.47 -9.24
N THR A 143 8.07 2.53 -9.90
CA THR A 143 8.79 3.80 -9.95
C THR A 143 8.60 4.60 -8.66
N GLU A 144 9.56 5.47 -8.34
CA GLU A 144 9.47 6.39 -7.20
C GLU A 144 8.17 7.23 -7.24
N GLN A 145 7.74 7.67 -8.44
CA GLN A 145 6.50 8.44 -8.60
C GLN A 145 5.25 7.61 -8.32
N HIS A 146 5.27 6.32 -8.63
CA HIS A 146 4.18 5.41 -8.27
C HIS A 146 4.16 5.22 -6.76
N LEU A 147 5.29 4.87 -6.15
CA LEU A 147 5.42 4.69 -4.70
C LEU A 147 5.00 5.95 -3.92
N GLY A 148 5.41 7.14 -4.37
CA GLY A 148 4.94 8.41 -3.83
C GLY A 148 3.43 8.61 -3.95
N SER A 149 2.82 8.20 -5.07
CA SER A 149 1.36 8.25 -5.25
C SER A 149 0.63 7.28 -4.30
N VAL A 150 1.24 6.13 -4.02
CA VAL A 150 0.74 5.18 -3.01
C VAL A 150 0.89 5.75 -1.60
N LEU A 151 1.99 6.45 -1.29
CA LEU A 151 2.19 7.11 0.00
C LEU A 151 1.11 8.17 0.26
N VAL A 152 0.76 8.98 -0.75
CA VAL A 152 -0.38 9.91 -0.68
C VAL A 152 -1.71 9.16 -0.44
N ALA A 153 -1.89 7.97 -1.03
CA ALA A 153 -3.08 7.16 -0.81
C ALA A 153 -3.14 6.60 0.62
N VAL A 154 -2.04 6.09 1.17
CA VAL A 154 -1.94 5.61 2.57
C VAL A 154 -2.34 6.71 3.54
N ALA A 155 -1.80 7.92 3.34
CA ALA A 155 -2.10 9.09 4.17
C ALA A 155 -3.57 9.53 4.12
N ASP A 156 -4.28 9.27 3.01
CA ASP A 156 -5.70 9.62 2.85
C ASP A 156 -6.66 8.52 3.32
N THR A 157 -6.23 7.26 3.40
CA THR A 157 -7.13 6.14 3.69
C THR A 157 -6.99 5.58 5.09
N CYS A 158 -5.79 5.18 5.49
CA CYS A 158 -5.56 4.40 6.72
C CYS A 158 -4.56 5.05 7.67
N CYS A 159 -3.76 6.02 7.21
CA CYS A 159 -2.72 6.67 8.01
C CYS A 159 -1.72 5.69 8.67
N SER A 160 -1.48 4.54 8.05
CA SER A 160 -0.56 3.54 8.58
C SER A 160 0.90 4.00 8.49
N VAL A 161 1.56 4.10 9.64
CA VAL A 161 3.00 4.40 9.73
C VAL A 161 3.84 3.27 9.13
N LYS A 162 3.43 2.00 9.29
CA LYS A 162 4.21 0.86 8.78
C LYS A 162 4.19 0.80 7.26
N LEU A 163 3.03 1.01 6.64
CA LEU A 163 2.92 1.09 5.18
C LEU A 163 3.69 2.30 4.64
N ALA A 164 3.58 3.46 5.29
CA ALA A 164 4.34 4.65 4.91
C ALA A 164 5.85 4.43 5.01
N LYS A 165 6.31 3.77 6.08
CA LYS A 165 7.72 3.42 6.29
C LYS A 165 8.25 2.53 5.17
N TYR A 166 7.55 1.45 4.86
CA TYR A 166 7.93 0.56 3.75
C TYR A 166 8.08 1.33 2.43
N LEU A 167 7.14 2.21 2.11
CA LEU A 167 7.17 3.00 0.87
C LEU A 167 8.35 3.97 0.82
N ILE A 168 8.64 4.68 1.92
CA ILE A 168 9.76 5.62 1.99
C ILE A 168 11.10 4.88 1.91
N GLU A 169 11.24 3.74 2.62
CA GLU A 169 12.43 2.88 2.52
C GLU A 169 12.60 2.30 1.11
N ALA A 170 11.50 2.08 0.39
CA ALA A 170 11.50 1.69 -1.01
C ALA A 170 11.80 2.85 -2.00
N GLY A 171 12.03 4.08 -1.52
CA GLY A 171 12.37 5.24 -2.35
C GLY A 171 11.21 6.16 -2.70
N ALA A 172 10.06 6.05 -2.03
CA ALA A 172 8.97 7.01 -2.22
C ALA A 172 9.41 8.43 -1.78
N PRO A 173 9.24 9.46 -2.64
CA PRO A 173 9.52 10.83 -2.24
C PRO A 173 8.53 11.28 -1.15
N VAL A 174 9.06 11.71 -0.01
CA VAL A 174 8.27 12.07 1.18
C VAL A 174 7.27 13.19 0.88
N ASP A 175 7.66 14.17 0.06
CA ASP A 175 6.82 15.28 -0.39
C ASP A 175 6.23 15.06 -1.80
N HIS A 176 5.99 13.80 -2.16
CA HIS A 176 5.41 13.48 -3.47
C HIS A 176 4.11 14.27 -3.74
N ARG A 177 4.05 14.90 -4.91
CA ARG A 177 2.82 15.50 -5.43
C ARG A 177 2.81 15.43 -6.94
N ARG A 178 1.64 15.13 -7.52
CA ARG A 178 1.47 15.02 -8.98
C ARG A 178 1.63 16.36 -9.69
N SER A 179 1.27 17.45 -9.04
CA SER A 179 1.43 18.83 -9.51
C SER A 179 1.40 19.76 -8.29
N SER A 180 1.73 21.03 -8.47
CA SER A 180 1.72 22.06 -7.41
C SER A 180 0.35 22.21 -6.74
N SER A 181 -0.74 21.89 -7.44
CA SER A 181 -2.11 21.92 -6.93
C SER A 181 -2.55 20.65 -6.19
N TYR A 182 -1.73 19.61 -6.17
CA TYR A 182 -2.04 18.35 -5.48
C TYR A 182 -1.45 18.33 -4.07
N SER A 183 -2.22 17.73 -3.15
CA SER A 183 -1.81 17.51 -1.76
C SER A 183 -0.64 16.52 -1.65
N THR A 184 0.36 16.85 -0.84
CA THR A 184 1.43 15.93 -0.41
C THR A 184 0.89 14.89 0.58
N PRO A 185 1.67 13.83 0.92
CA PRO A 185 1.27 12.90 1.97
C PRO A 185 0.97 13.60 3.29
N LEU A 186 1.75 14.62 3.66
CA LEU A 186 1.55 15.40 4.89
C LEU A 186 0.18 16.11 4.90
N HIS A 187 -0.18 16.81 3.82
CA HIS A 187 -1.49 17.44 3.67
C HIS A 187 -2.65 16.44 3.84
N ARG A 188 -2.54 15.24 3.24
CA ARG A 188 -3.58 14.21 3.34
C ARG A 188 -3.73 13.74 4.77
N ALA A 189 -2.63 13.45 5.46
CA ALA A 189 -2.66 13.04 6.86
C ALA A 189 -3.30 14.12 7.76
N LEU A 190 -2.98 15.40 7.52
CA LEU A 190 -3.52 16.53 8.29
C LEU A 190 -5.01 16.80 8.07
N LYS A 191 -5.67 16.19 7.07
CA LYS A 191 -7.13 16.21 6.95
C LYS A 191 -7.83 15.29 7.95
N HIS A 192 -7.08 14.40 8.58
CA HIS A 192 -7.60 13.44 9.56
C HIS A 192 -7.23 13.87 10.98
N ASN A 193 -8.23 13.89 11.87
CA ASN A 193 -8.04 14.16 13.29
C ASN A 193 -8.11 12.86 14.11
N THR A 194 -7.17 11.95 13.87
CA THR A 194 -7.08 10.64 14.54
C THR A 194 -5.67 10.41 15.08
N PRO A 195 -5.47 9.51 16.06
CA PRO A 195 -4.13 9.24 16.60
C PRO A 195 -3.18 8.66 15.56
N GLU A 196 -3.66 7.82 14.64
CA GLU A 196 -2.86 7.25 13.56
C GLU A 196 -2.37 8.34 12.61
N ALA A 197 -3.23 9.31 12.27
CA ALA A 197 -2.85 10.44 11.46
C ALA A 197 -1.78 11.31 12.14
N ALA A 198 -1.90 11.53 13.46
CA ALA A 198 -0.92 12.29 14.22
C ALA A 198 0.46 11.60 14.26
N GLU A 199 0.50 10.28 14.46
CA GLU A 199 1.74 9.51 14.40
C GLU A 199 2.33 9.48 12.98
N LEU A 200 1.49 9.37 11.93
CA LEU A 200 1.95 9.47 10.55
C LEU A 200 2.55 10.85 10.24
N VAL A 201 1.91 11.94 10.67
CA VAL A 201 2.44 13.30 10.53
C VAL A 201 3.81 13.43 11.16
N LYS A 202 3.96 12.98 12.42
CA LYS A 202 5.23 13.00 13.13
C LYS A 202 6.30 12.17 12.41
N TYR A 203 5.93 11.01 11.87
CA TYR A 203 6.83 10.17 11.10
C TYR A 203 7.28 10.85 9.81
N LEU A 204 6.35 11.38 9.00
CA LEU A 204 6.65 12.08 7.75
C LEU A 204 7.57 13.29 7.96
N LEU A 205 7.27 14.13 8.97
CA LEU A 205 8.15 15.24 9.35
C LEU A 205 9.54 14.75 9.76
N GLY A 206 9.62 13.64 10.51
CA GLY A 206 10.88 12.99 10.88
C GLY A 206 11.70 12.53 9.66
N MET A 207 11.02 12.14 8.58
CA MET A 207 11.64 11.77 7.30
C MET A 207 11.92 12.98 6.39
N GLY A 208 11.71 14.21 6.87
CA GLY A 208 12.04 15.44 6.15
C GLY A 208 10.91 16.06 5.33
N ALA A 209 9.64 15.66 5.56
CA ALA A 209 8.51 16.33 4.93
C ALA A 209 8.48 17.82 5.26
N ASP A 210 8.19 18.67 4.27
CA ASP A 210 8.11 20.12 4.46
C ASP A 210 6.91 20.52 5.36
N PRO A 211 7.15 21.05 6.58
CA PRO A 211 6.08 21.48 7.47
C PRO A 211 5.34 22.74 6.97
N ALA A 212 5.95 23.53 6.09
CA ALA A 212 5.31 24.71 5.48
C ALA A 212 4.28 24.32 4.42
N ALA A 213 4.27 23.06 3.99
CA ALA A 213 3.26 22.51 3.11
C ALA A 213 1.91 22.30 3.81
N LYS A 214 1.67 22.74 5.05
CA LYS A 214 0.32 22.67 5.65
C LYS A 214 -0.59 23.77 5.08
N MET A 215 -1.82 23.43 4.71
CA MET A 215 -2.84 24.46 4.47
C MET A 215 -3.36 24.97 5.83
N GLU A 216 -3.58 26.28 5.97
CA GLU A 216 -3.92 26.94 7.25
C GLU A 216 -5.17 26.36 7.95
N ASP A 217 -6.05 25.68 7.20
CA ASP A 217 -7.35 25.19 7.66
C ASP A 217 -7.44 23.69 7.96
N GLU A 218 -6.32 22.96 7.97
CA GLU A 218 -6.36 21.50 8.18
C GLU A 218 -6.64 21.13 9.65
N SER A 219 -7.80 20.51 9.89
CA SER A 219 -8.31 20.14 11.22
C SER A 219 -7.39 19.21 12.01
N GLY A 220 -6.58 18.39 11.33
CA GLY A 220 -5.59 17.51 11.93
C GLY A 220 -4.42 18.27 12.55
N ALA A 221 -4.00 19.41 12.00
CA ALA A 221 -2.95 20.25 12.61
C ALA A 221 -3.38 20.77 13.98
N LYS A 222 -4.65 21.17 14.11
CA LYS A 222 -5.27 21.55 15.40
C LYS A 222 -5.43 20.33 16.33
N GLY A 223 -5.60 19.15 15.75
CA GLY A 223 -5.68 17.86 16.45
C GLY A 223 -4.35 17.34 16.99
N ILE A 224 -3.21 17.80 16.48
CA ILE A 224 -1.88 17.34 16.93
C ILE A 224 -1.69 17.57 18.43
N SER A 225 -2.12 18.71 18.96
CA SER A 225 -2.06 19.00 20.40
C SER A 225 -2.84 18.00 21.24
N LYS A 226 -3.98 17.54 20.73
CA LYS A 226 -4.83 16.54 21.39
C LYS A 226 -4.16 15.16 21.43
N TRP A 227 -3.55 14.72 20.34
CA TRP A 227 -3.06 13.35 20.21
C TRP A 227 -1.61 13.15 20.62
N LEU A 228 -0.74 14.14 20.38
CA LEU A 228 0.69 14.07 20.73
C LEU A 228 1.04 14.81 22.02
N GLY A 229 0.09 15.55 22.60
CA GLY A 229 0.30 16.34 23.82
C GLY A 229 1.28 17.52 23.65
N MET A 230 1.50 17.98 22.41
CA MET A 230 2.40 19.09 22.08
C MET A 230 1.84 19.92 20.93
N SER A 231 2.21 21.20 20.85
CA SER A 231 1.76 22.05 19.74
C SER A 231 2.41 21.65 18.41
N TRP A 232 1.81 22.08 17.29
CA TRP A 232 2.41 21.90 15.96
C TRP A 232 3.83 22.49 15.88
N ASP A 233 4.01 23.69 16.43
CA ASP A 233 5.29 24.39 16.39
C ASP A 233 6.34 23.67 17.24
N ASP A 234 5.95 23.15 18.41
CA ASP A 234 6.81 22.33 19.25
C ASP A 234 7.20 21.02 18.57
N LEU A 235 6.25 20.37 17.88
CA LEU A 235 6.51 19.16 17.10
C LEU A 235 7.56 19.43 16.03
N VAL A 236 7.34 20.44 15.18
CA VAL A 236 8.26 20.82 14.09
C VAL A 236 9.64 21.20 14.66
N LYS A 237 9.69 21.96 15.75
CA LYS A 237 10.95 22.32 16.42
C LYS A 237 11.68 21.11 16.99
N SER A 238 10.96 20.18 17.60
CA SER A 238 11.54 18.96 18.17
C SER A 238 12.17 18.09 17.08
N ILE A 239 11.52 17.99 15.92
CA ILE A 239 12.00 17.20 14.78
C ILE A 239 13.22 17.87 14.14
N LYS A 240 13.18 19.19 13.93
CA LYS A 240 14.35 19.94 13.43
C LYS A 240 15.57 19.76 14.33
N THR A 241 15.39 19.86 15.65
CA THR A 241 16.46 19.63 16.62
C THR A 241 17.01 18.20 16.54
N LYS A 242 16.14 17.19 16.43
CA LYS A 242 16.55 15.78 16.30
C LYS A 242 17.31 15.51 15.00
N ASN A 243 16.85 16.07 13.89
CA ASN A 243 17.52 15.88 12.60
C ASN A 243 18.90 16.55 12.59
N ALA A 244 19.00 17.77 13.12
CA ALA A 244 20.30 18.46 13.26
C ALA A 244 21.25 17.72 14.22
N ALA A 245 20.75 17.06 15.26
CA ALA A 245 21.57 16.23 16.14
C ALA A 245 22.04 14.96 15.42
N ARG A 246 21.17 14.33 14.61
CA ARG A 246 21.51 13.15 13.81
C ARG A 246 22.59 13.47 12.76
N GLU A 247 22.46 14.58 12.05
CA GLU A 247 23.46 15.03 11.07
C GLU A 247 24.84 15.22 11.71
N LYS A 248 24.91 15.85 12.88
CA LYS A 248 26.18 16.01 13.62
C LYS A 248 26.80 14.68 14.05
N LEU A 249 25.98 13.72 14.49
CA LEU A 249 26.43 12.37 14.83
C LEU A 249 26.95 11.62 13.60
N GLU A 250 26.27 11.74 12.47
CA GLU A 250 26.69 11.14 11.20
C GLU A 250 28.01 11.75 10.70
N GLU A 251 28.19 13.07 10.83
CA GLU A 251 29.45 13.77 10.52
C GLU A 251 30.61 13.33 11.43
N GLU A 252 30.36 13.17 12.73
CA GLU A 252 31.37 12.71 13.71
C GLU A 252 31.79 11.26 13.47
N ILE A 253 30.86 10.39 13.04
CA ILE A 253 31.16 8.98 12.69
C ILE A 253 31.84 8.88 11.32
N ALA A 254 31.59 9.82 10.41
CA ALA A 254 32.20 9.86 9.08
C ALA A 254 33.62 10.46 9.06
N GLU A 255 34.12 10.99 10.18
CA GLU A 255 35.50 11.47 10.29
C GLU A 255 36.48 10.28 10.17
N PRO A 256 37.36 10.24 9.15
CA PRO A 256 38.17 9.06 8.91
C PRO A 256 39.16 8.89 10.05
N ALA A 257 39.19 7.70 10.65
CA ALA A 257 40.25 7.28 11.55
C ALA A 257 41.60 7.60 10.89
N ALA A 258 42.27 8.63 11.39
CA ALA A 258 43.55 9.08 10.88
C ALA A 258 44.50 7.87 10.83
N PRO A 259 45.21 7.63 9.72
CA PRO A 259 46.15 6.52 9.67
C PRO A 259 47.20 6.76 10.76
N TYR A 260 47.19 5.91 11.77
CA TYR A 260 48.24 5.84 12.79
C TYR A 260 49.58 5.76 12.05
N ALA A 261 50.32 6.86 12.08
CA ALA A 261 51.66 6.91 11.56
C ALA A 261 52.53 5.99 12.42
N ILE A 262 52.75 4.76 11.94
CA ILE A 262 53.78 3.88 12.50
C ILE A 262 55.11 4.49 12.08
N GLY A 263 55.64 5.34 12.96
CA GLY A 263 57.04 5.75 12.93
C GLY A 263 57.89 4.56 13.34
N THR A 264 58.36 3.78 12.37
CA THR A 264 59.52 2.90 12.55
C THR A 264 60.76 3.64 12.12
N THR A 265 61.40 4.25 13.12
CA THR A 265 62.80 4.61 13.10
C THR A 265 63.68 3.35 13.12
N LEU A 266 64.90 3.49 12.56
CA LEU A 266 66.10 2.64 12.77
C LEU A 266 66.14 1.31 11.97
N THR A 267 67.22 0.89 11.31
CA THR A 267 68.65 1.26 11.37
C THR A 267 69.32 1.01 10.00
N LYS A 268 70.22 1.92 9.61
CA LYS A 268 71.39 1.59 8.78
C LYS A 268 72.38 0.84 9.66
N GLU A 269 72.89 -0.30 9.23
CA GLU A 269 74.29 -0.69 9.45
C GLU A 269 74.68 -1.91 8.60
N GLN A 270 75.75 -1.69 7.81
CA GLN A 270 76.72 -2.60 7.19
C GLN A 270 76.27 -3.65 6.16
#